data_AF-A0A973IHE7-F1
#
_entry.id   AF-A0A973IHE7-F1
#
_cell.length_a   1.000
_cell.length_b   1.000
_cell.length_c   1.000
_cell.angle_alpha   90.00
_cell.angle_beta   90.00
_cell.angle_gamma   90.00
#
_symmetry.space_group_name_H-M   'P 1'
#
loop_
_entity.id
_entity.type
_entity.pdbx_description
1 polymer ?
#
loop_
_entity_poly.entity_id
_entity_poly.type
_entity_poly.pdbx_seq_one_letter_code
_entity_poly.pdbx_strand_id
1 'polypeptide(L)'
;MNRKPVLEQILQRRRQLRLTQEDMQSRIGMTRQQYQRLEREGNPRLDTLSLVAEGLNAELMLIPREKRLAVQRLLKEADHEANPPADENPWHGLLDEES
;
A
#
# COMPACT_ATOMS: atom_id res chain seq x y z
N MET A 1 -18.33 1.20 8.66
CA MET A 1 -16.90 1.56 8.52
C MET A 1 -16.16 0.34 8.00
N ASN A 2 -15.91 0.27 6.69
CA ASN A 2 -15.50 -0.97 6.02
C ASN A 2 -14.06 -1.37 6.38
N ARG A 3 -13.93 -2.48 7.11
CA ARG A 3 -12.67 -3.21 7.25
C ARG A 3 -12.33 -3.80 5.88
N LYS A 4 -11.26 -3.32 5.23
CA LYS A 4 -10.72 -3.99 4.04
C LYS A 4 -9.98 -5.27 4.47
N PRO A 5 -10.32 -6.44 3.92
CA PRO A 5 -9.52 -7.65 4.08
C PRO A 5 -8.05 -7.40 3.78
N VAL A 6 -7.14 -8.12 4.44
CA VAL A 6 -5.68 -7.98 4.23
C VAL A 6 -5.31 -8.20 2.76
N LEU A 7 -6.00 -9.13 2.08
CA LEU A 7 -5.83 -9.36 0.65
C LEU A 7 -6.08 -8.12 -0.20
N GLU A 8 -7.12 -7.33 0.09
CA GLU A 8 -7.38 -6.09 -0.63
C GLU A 8 -6.29 -5.04 -0.41
N GLN A 9 -5.74 -4.98 0.80
CA GLN A 9 -4.64 -4.07 1.13
C GLN A 9 -3.37 -4.43 0.34
N ILE A 10 -3.06 -5.73 0.24
CA ILE A 10 -1.95 -6.26 -0.58
C ILE A 10 -2.13 -5.85 -2.05
N LEU A 11 -3.33 -6.09 -2.61
CA LEU A 11 -3.64 -5.74 -4.01
C LEU A 11 -3.53 -4.24 -4.27
N GLN A 12 -4.05 -3.41 -3.35
CA GLN A 12 -3.98 -1.96 -3.47
C GLN A 12 -2.53 -1.47 -3.41
N ARG A 13 -1.73 -1.97 -2.46
CA ARG A 13 -0.32 -1.60 -2.32
C ARG A 13 0.50 -1.99 -3.55
N ARG A 14 0.30 -3.19 -4.09
CA ARG A 14 0.96 -3.63 -5.33
C ARG A 14 0.70 -2.66 -6.47
N ARG A 15 -0.56 -2.24 -6.64
CA ARG A 15 -0.96 -1.28 -7.69
C ARG A 15 -0.39 0.11 -7.45
N GLN A 16 -0.34 0.58 -6.21
CA GLN A 16 0.29 1.87 -5.86
C GLN A 16 1.77 1.88 -6.24
N LEU A 17 2.48 0.77 -6.05
CA LEU A 17 3.88 0.60 -6.45
C LEU A 17 4.05 0.33 -7.95
N ARG A 18 2.96 0.25 -8.72
CA ARG A 18 2.95 -0.09 -10.16
C ARG A 18 3.65 -1.42 -10.48
N LEU A 19 3.65 -2.35 -9.53
CA LEU A 19 4.28 -3.66 -9.70
C LEU A 19 3.33 -4.62 -10.40
N THR A 20 3.84 -5.34 -11.39
CA THR A 20 3.17 -6.50 -11.99
C THR A 20 3.24 -7.72 -11.05
N GLN A 21 2.49 -8.77 -11.38
CA GLN A 21 2.61 -10.04 -10.65
C GLN A 21 3.98 -10.71 -10.90
N GLU A 22 4.63 -10.42 -12.02
CA GLU A 22 5.96 -10.95 -12.38
C GLU A 22 7.07 -10.21 -11.62
N ASP A 23 6.91 -8.91 -11.37
CA ASP A 23 7.84 -8.16 -10.51
C ASP A 23 7.88 -8.72 -9.10
N MET A 24 6.73 -9.18 -8.59
CA MET A 24 6.64 -9.80 -7.27
C MET A 24 7.46 -11.09 -7.19
N GLN A 25 7.49 -11.89 -8.25
CA GLN A 25 8.30 -13.11 -8.31
C GLN A 25 9.79 -12.81 -8.11
N SER A 26 10.30 -11.77 -8.77
CA SER A 26 11.70 -11.36 -8.65
C SER A 26 12.05 -10.79 -7.28
N ARG A 27 11.07 -10.22 -6.58
CA ARG A 27 11.26 -9.57 -5.26
C ARG A 27 11.21 -10.54 -4.09
N ILE A 28 10.39 -11.58 -4.15
CA ILE A 28 10.13 -12.47 -3.00
C ILE A 28 10.55 -13.93 -3.25
N GLY A 29 11.08 -14.23 -4.44
CA GLY A 29 11.53 -15.59 -4.81
C GLY A 29 10.39 -16.61 -4.99
N MET A 30 9.13 -16.16 -5.06
CA MET A 30 7.95 -17.02 -5.24
C MET A 30 7.57 -17.11 -6.71
N THR A 31 7.14 -18.28 -7.19
CA THR A 31 6.70 -18.43 -8.59
C THR A 31 5.44 -17.61 -8.90
N ARG A 32 5.28 -17.17 -10.15
CA ARG A 32 4.07 -16.44 -10.60
C ARG A 32 2.76 -17.17 -10.28
N GLN A 33 2.72 -18.49 -10.43
CA GLN A 33 1.53 -19.30 -10.13
C GLN A 33 1.19 -19.30 -8.64
N GLN A 34 2.19 -19.41 -7.76
CA GLN A 34 1.97 -19.32 -6.31
C GLN A 34 1.48 -17.92 -5.91
N TYR A 35 2.00 -16.86 -6.53
CA TYR A 35 1.53 -15.49 -6.31
C TYR A 35 0.08 -15.28 -6.79
N GLN A 36 -0.27 -15.77 -7.99
CA GLN A 36 -1.63 -15.71 -8.50
C GLN A 36 -2.61 -16.51 -7.63
N ARG A 37 -2.18 -17.67 -7.13
CA ARG A 37 -2.98 -18.49 -6.23
C ARG A 37 -3.26 -17.76 -4.91
N LEU A 38 -2.26 -17.07 -4.37
CA LEU A 38 -2.42 -16.21 -3.19
C LEU A 38 -3.44 -15.10 -3.44
N GLU A 39 -3.37 -14.42 -4.59
CA GLU A 39 -4.32 -13.35 -4.94
C GLU A 39 -5.76 -13.88 -5.15
N ARG A 40 -5.93 -15.15 -5.56
CA ARG A 40 -7.25 -15.76 -5.88
C ARG A 40 -7.89 -16.52 -4.72
N GLU A 41 -7.11 -17.28 -3.96
CA GLU A 41 -7.62 -18.17 -2.89
C GLU A 41 -7.65 -17.50 -1.52
N GLY A 42 -6.85 -16.45 -1.29
CA GLY A 42 -6.95 -15.59 -0.10
C GLY A 42 -6.58 -16.25 1.24
N ASN A 43 -6.01 -17.45 1.24
CA ASN A 43 -5.59 -18.16 2.47
C ASN A 43 -4.09 -18.56 2.44
N PRO A 44 -3.16 -17.60 2.38
CA PRO A 44 -1.74 -17.90 2.47
C PRO A 44 -1.33 -18.27 3.90
N ARG A 45 -0.23 -19.01 4.03
CA ARG A 45 0.44 -19.20 5.32
C ARG A 45 1.05 -17.87 5.81
N LEU A 46 1.29 -17.75 7.11
CA LEU A 46 1.79 -16.51 7.73
C LEU A 46 3.19 -16.11 7.24
N ASP A 47 4.07 -17.09 7.00
CA ASP A 47 5.39 -16.90 6.39
C ASP A 47 5.28 -16.27 4.99
N THR A 48 4.34 -16.77 4.18
CA THR A 48 4.06 -16.29 2.83
C THR A 48 3.48 -14.88 2.87
N LEU A 49 2.60 -14.60 3.84
CA LEU A 49 2.06 -13.26 4.06
C LEU A 49 3.19 -12.26 4.37
N SER A 50 4.14 -12.67 5.23
CA SER A 50 5.31 -11.88 5.63
C SER A 50 6.22 -11.56 4.43
N LEU A 51 6.56 -12.58 3.62
CA LEU A 51 7.32 -12.42 2.39
C LEU A 51 6.65 -11.47 1.38
N VAL A 52 5.32 -11.59 1.23
CA VAL A 52 4.57 -10.70 0.33
C VAL A 52 4.60 -9.25 0.82
N ALA A 53 4.46 -9.02 2.13
CA ALA A 53 4.56 -7.68 2.69
C ALA A 53 5.95 -7.08 2.45
N GLU A 54 7.01 -7.86 2.68
CA GLU A 54 8.40 -7.46 2.40
C GLU A 54 8.59 -7.06 0.92
N GLY A 55 8.13 -7.89 -0.02
CA GLY A 55 8.19 -7.56 -1.45
C GLY A 55 7.43 -6.29 -1.85
N LEU A 56 6.39 -5.95 -1.08
CA LEU A 56 5.59 -4.74 -1.24
C LEU A 56 6.12 -3.53 -0.45
N ASN A 57 7.34 -3.63 0.08
CA ASN A 57 7.95 -2.61 0.94
C ASN A 57 6.95 -2.17 2.04
N ALA A 58 6.42 -3.16 2.74
CA ALA A 58 5.44 -3.03 3.81
C ALA A 58 5.78 -4.00 4.94
N GLU A 59 5.29 -3.70 6.14
CA GLU A 59 5.48 -4.53 7.32
C GLU A 59 4.13 -5.03 7.84
N LEU A 60 4.07 -6.30 8.26
CA LEU A 60 2.89 -6.87 8.90
C LEU A 60 3.01 -6.75 10.40
N MET A 61 2.08 -5.99 10.99
CA MET A 61 2.04 -5.75 12.42
C MET A 61 0.65 -5.96 13.00
N LEU A 62 0.61 -6.38 14.26
CA LEU A 62 -0.60 -6.38 15.05
C LEU A 62 -0.89 -4.95 15.51
N ILE A 63 -2.07 -4.44 15.16
CA ILE A 63 -2.54 -3.14 15.60
C ILE A 63 -3.62 -3.36 16.67
N PRO A 64 -3.39 -2.95 17.93
CA PRO A 64 -4.42 -2.98 18.97
C PRO A 64 -5.67 -2.21 18.52
N ARG A 65 -6.86 -2.74 18.84
CA ARG A 65 -8.13 -2.23 18.29
C ARG A 65 -8.38 -0.76 18.66
N GLU A 66 -7.97 -0.37 19.85
CA GLU A 66 -8.05 0.98 20.39
C GLU A 66 -7.10 1.96 19.68
N LYS A 67 -5.96 1.49 19.15
CA LYS A 67 -4.97 2.33 18.44
C LYS A 67 -5.25 2.48 16.94
N ARG A 68 -6.15 1.67 16.38
CA ARG A 68 -6.43 1.60 14.95
C ARG A 68 -6.77 2.94 14.30
N LEU A 69 -7.57 3.78 14.97
CA LEU A 69 -7.98 5.08 14.41
C LEU A 69 -6.78 6.04 14.29
N ALA A 70 -5.86 6.02 15.27
CA ALA A 70 -4.66 6.82 15.22
C ALA A 70 -3.76 6.41 14.04
N VAL A 71 -3.55 5.10 13.85
CA VAL A 71 -2.78 4.58 12.71
C VAL A 71 -3.42 4.97 11.37
N GLN A 72 -4.75 4.89 11.24
CA GLN A 72 -5.44 5.29 10.01
C GLN A 72 -5.30 6.78 9.68
N ARG A 73 -5.24 7.66 10.69
CA ARG A 73 -5.01 9.09 10.46
C ARG A 73 -3.60 9.34 9.97
N LEU A 74 -2.61 8.77 10.66
CA LEU A 74 -1.20 8.87 10.30
C LEU A 74 -0.93 8.42 8.85
N LEU A 75 -1.50 7.28 8.45
CA LEU A 75 -1.33 6.77 7.08
C LEU A 75 -2.00 7.67 6.02
N LYS A 76 -3.12 8.29 6.34
CA LYS A 76 -3.81 9.21 5.41
C LYS A 76 -3.08 10.54 5.26
N GLU A 77 -2.55 11.09 6.35
CA GLU A 77 -1.77 12.33 6.34
C GLU A 77 -0.51 12.16 5.49
N ALA A 78 0.22 11.05 5.68
CA ALA A 78 1.39 10.71 4.87
C ALA A 78 1.07 10.58 3.37
N ASP A 79 -0.09 10.00 3.01
CA ASP A 79 -0.54 9.92 1.61
C ASP A 79 -0.88 11.31 1.02
N HIS A 80 -1.41 12.26 1.82
CA HIS A 80 -1.69 13.63 1.36
C HIS A 80 -0.40 14.42 1.13
N GLU A 81 0.59 14.31 2.02
CA GLU A 81 1.89 14.98 1.85
C GLU A 81 2.64 14.45 0.61
N ALA A 82 2.57 13.15 0.35
CA ALA A 82 3.23 12.54 -0.80
C ALA A 82 2.53 12.83 -2.14
N ASN A 83 1.25 13.18 -2.13
CA ASN A 83 0.47 13.45 -3.32
C ASN A 83 -0.60 14.51 -3.02
N PRO A 84 -0.21 15.80 -2.97
CA PRO A 84 -1.15 16.88 -2.66
C PRO A 84 -2.30 16.87 -3.67
N PRO A 85 -3.53 17.18 -3.23
CA PRO A 85 -4.69 17.22 -4.12
C PRO A 85 -4.42 18.18 -5.28
N ALA A 86 -4.79 17.78 -6.49
CA ALA A 86 -4.57 18.57 -7.71
C ALA A 86 -5.24 19.96 -7.69
N ASP A 87 -6.13 20.17 -6.71
CA ASP A 87 -6.90 21.39 -6.47
C ASP A 87 -6.08 22.41 -5.65
N GLU A 88 -5.03 21.97 -4.95
CA GLU A 88 -4.01 22.86 -4.38
C GLU A 88 -3.07 23.29 -5.52
N ASN A 89 -3.31 24.51 -6.01
CA ASN A 89 -2.51 25.09 -7.10
C ASN A 89 -1.01 25.07 -6.71
N PRO A 90 -0.17 24.22 -7.34
CA PRO A 90 1.21 24.01 -6.93
C PRO A 90 2.10 25.25 -7.05
N TRP A 91 1.60 26.26 -7.77
CA TRP A 91 2.28 27.52 -8.09
C TRP A 91 1.68 28.72 -7.37
N HIS A 92 0.77 28.50 -6.42
CA HIS A 92 0.16 29.58 -5.64
C HIS A 92 1.24 30.37 -4.89
N GLY A 93 1.46 31.64 -5.24
CA GLY A 93 2.53 32.48 -4.69
C GLY A 93 3.85 32.52 -5.48
N LEU A 94 4.06 31.67 -6.51
CA LEU A 94 5.26 31.74 -7.37
C LEU A 94 5.08 32.70 -8.56
N LEU A 95 3.84 33.02 -8.91
CA LEU A 95 3.51 33.89 -10.05
C LEU A 95 2.98 35.26 -9.61
N ASP A 96 2.90 35.50 -8.30
CA ASP A 96 2.32 36.73 -7.73
C ASP A 96 3.39 37.84 -7.52
N GLU A 97 4.67 37.60 -7.88
CA GLU A 97 5.77 38.56 -7.67
C GLU A 97 6.09 39.46 -8.89
N GLU A 98 5.31 39.43 -9.97
CA GLU A 98 5.46 40.40 -11.09
C GLU A 98 4.17 41.20 -11.31
N SER A 99 4.00 42.29 -10.56
CA SER A 99 3.13 43.44 -10.91
C SER A 99 3.52 44.68 -10.10
#